data_AF-A0A523MU45-F1
#
_entry.id   AF-A0A523MU45-F1
#
_cell.length_a   1.000
_cell.length_b   1.000
_cell.length_c   1.000
_cell.angle_alpha   90.00
_cell.angle_beta   90.00
_cell.angle_gamma   90.00
#
_symmetry.space_group_name_H-M   'P 1'
#
loop_
_entity.id
_entity.type
_entity.pdbx_description
1 polymer ?
#
loop_
_entity_poly.entity_id
_entity_poly.type
_entity_poly.pdbx_seq_one_letter_code
_entity_poly.pdbx_strand_id
1 'polypeptide(L)' 'RVEYFKDHSDVRIDAGVFGQNLWEFTLTPEFKVRDNMIVRVEYRHDDSNRLVFRDGAGMSDSQDTIAINALVYF' A
#
# COMPACT_ATOMS: atom_id res chain seq x y z
N ARG A 1 0.57 -7.37 7.29
CA ARG A 1 -0.81 -7.46 6.78
C ARG A 1 -0.74 -7.80 5.31
N VAL A 2 -1.52 -8.77 4.85
CA VAL A 2 -1.65 -9.10 3.42
C VAL A 2 -3.12 -9.03 3.09
N GLU A 3 -3.47 -8.29 2.05
CA GLU A 3 -4.83 -8.16 1.55
C GLU A 3 -4.89 -8.49 0.07
N TYR A 4 -5.97 -9.14 -0.34
CA TYR A 4 -6.22 -9.52 -1.71
C TYR A 4 -7.60 -9.04 -2.13
N PHE A 5 -7.66 -8.29 -3.22
CA PHE A 5 -8.88 -7.74 -3.78
C PHE A 5 -9.04 -8.25 -5.21
N LYS A 6 -10.15 -8.96 -5.46
CA LYS A 6 -10.54 -9.39 -6.80
C LYS A 6 -11.86 -8.75 -7.12
N ASP A 7 -11.86 -7.77 -8.02
CA ASP A 7 -13.09 -7.13 -8.45
C ASP A 7 -13.54 -7.73 -9.80
N HIS A 8 -14.73 -8.32 -9.79
CA HIS A 8 -15.41 -8.85 -10.98
C HIS A 8 -16.57 -7.96 -11.41
N SER A 9 -16.90 -6.91 -10.64
CA SER A 9 -18.12 -6.13 -10.81
C SER A 9 -17.84 -4.65 -10.55
N ASP A 10 -17.48 -3.92 -11.61
CA ASP A 10 -17.74 -2.53 -12.03
C ASP A 10 -18.25 -1.46 -11.02
N VAL A 11 -17.99 -1.58 -9.72
CA VAL A 11 -18.62 -0.74 -8.67
C VAL A 11 -17.60 0.12 -7.91
N ARG A 12 -16.30 -0.18 -7.96
CA ARG A 12 -15.28 0.60 -7.22
C ARG A 12 -14.13 1.16 -8.06
N ILE A 13 -14.02 0.76 -9.31
CA ILE A 13 -12.98 1.19 -10.24
C ILE A 13 -13.67 1.45 -11.55
N ASP A 14 -13.62 2.72 -11.96
CA ASP A 14 -14.10 3.33 -13.21
C ASP A 14 -14.83 2.39 -14.19
N ALA A 15 -16.11 2.67 -14.45
CA ALA A 15 -17.00 1.86 -15.28
C ALA A 15 -16.34 1.50 -16.62
N GLY A 16 -15.96 0.22 -16.79
CA GLY A 16 -15.30 -0.28 -18.01
C GLY A 16 -14.07 -1.16 -17.79
N VAL A 17 -13.63 -1.38 -16.55
CA VAL A 17 -12.40 -2.14 -16.25
C VAL A 17 -12.74 -3.57 -15.77
N PHE A 18 -13.23 -4.43 -16.67
CA PHE A 18 -13.53 -5.84 -16.35
C PHE A 18 -12.27 -6.64 -15.99
N GLY A 19 -12.28 -7.33 -14.84
CA GLY A 19 -11.27 -8.34 -14.48
C GLY A 19 -9.98 -7.82 -13.86
N GLN A 20 -10.06 -6.84 -12.94
CA GLN A 20 -8.89 -6.36 -12.21
C GLN A 20 -8.66 -7.16 -10.92
N ASN A 21 -7.44 -7.66 -10.75
CA ASN A 21 -6.94 -8.24 -9.52
C ASN A 21 -5.95 -7.24 -8.91
N LEU A 22 -6.10 -6.93 -7.62
CA LEU A 22 -5.14 -6.19 -6.83
C LEU A 22 -4.73 -7.02 -5.62
N TRP A 23 -3.46 -6.95 -5.24
CA TRP A 23 -3.02 -7.43 -3.95
C TRP A 23 -2.16 -6.36 -3.28
N GLU A 24 -2.29 -6.29 -1.96
CA GLU A 24 -1.54 -5.38 -1.12
C GLU A 24 -0.80 -6.18 -0.05
N PHE A 25 0.48 -5.88 0.11
CA PHE A 25 1.29 -6.34 1.22
C PHE A 25 1.74 -5.14 2.04
N THR A 26 1.43 -5.13 3.33
CA THR A 26 1.80 -4.06 4.26
C THR A 26 2.60 -4.64 5.43
N LEU A 27 3.79 -4.12 5.65
CA LEU A 27 4.70 -4.46 6.74
C LEU A 27 4.92 -3.23 7.62
N THR A 28 4.54 -3.34 8.91
CA THR A 28 4.58 -2.19 9.83
C THR A 28 5.32 -2.52 11.12
N PRO A 29 6.67 -2.68 11.12
CA PRO A 29 7.40 -2.94 12.34
C PRO A 29 7.42 -1.71 13.25
N GLU A 30 7.18 -1.95 14.52
CA GLU A 30 7.23 -0.95 15.58
C GLU A 30 8.41 -1.24 16.51
N PHE A 31 9.18 -0.20 16.81
CA PHE A 31 10.36 -0.24 17.66
C PHE A 31 10.20 0.78 18.78
N LYS A 32 10.11 0.29 20.02
CA LYS A 32 10.23 1.13 21.20
C LYS A 32 11.72 1.38 21.47
N VAL A 33 12.20 2.58 21.16
CA VAL A 33 13.62 2.94 21.30
C VAL A 33 13.92 3.35 22.75
N ARG A 34 12.98 4.05 23.40
CA ARG A 34 13.03 4.44 24.82
C ARG A 34 11.63 4.42 25.41
N ASP A 35 11.53 4.55 26.74
CA ASP A 35 10.26 4.68 27.45
C ASP A 35 9.46 5.92 27.11
N ASN A 36 9.98 6.80 26.27
CA ASN A 36 9.35 8.02 25.80
C ASN A 36 9.43 8.16 24.26
N MET A 37 9.86 7.12 23.54
CA MET A 37 10.06 7.19 22.09
C MET A 37 9.71 5.87 21.39
N ILE A 38 8.78 5.96 20.45
CA ILE A 38 8.33 4.85 19.58
C ILE A 38 8.62 5.24 18.14
N VAL A 39 9.23 4.35 17.38
CA VAL A 39 9.44 4.49 15.95
C VAL A 39 8.65 3.40 15.24
N ARG A 40 7.91 3.77 14.20
CA ARG A 40 7.15 2.85 13.37
C ARG A 40 7.58 3.04 11.93
N VAL A 41 8.01 1.96 11.30
CA VAL A 41 8.28 1.94 9.86
C VAL A 41 7.09 1.25 9.21
N GLU A 42 6.67 1.75 8.06
CA GLU A 42 5.62 1.15 7.24
C GLU A 42 6.14 1.00 5.82
N TYR A 43 6.06 -0.21 5.31
CA TYR A 43 6.32 -0.54 3.91
C TYR A 43 5.06 -1.17 3.35
N ARG A 44 4.57 -0.65 2.23
CA ARG A 44 3.39 -1.15 1.54
C ARG A 44 3.73 -1.37 0.08
N HIS A 45 3.39 -2.54 -0.41
CA HIS A 45 3.57 -2.95 -1.79
C HIS A 45 2.20 -3.28 -2.36
N ASP A 46 1.79 -2.52 -3.36
CA ASP A 46 0.57 -2.72 -4.12
C ASP A 46 0.92 -3.22 -5.51
N ASP A 47 0.19 -4.21 -5.99
CA ASP A 47 0.35 -4.73 -7.35
C ASP A 47 -1.02 -5.07 -7.94
N SER A 48 -1.12 -4.85 -9.25
CA SER A 48 -2.32 -5.04 -10.01
C SER A 48 -2.02 -5.65 -11.36
N ASN A 49 -2.89 -6.51 -11.86
CA ASN A 49 -2.79 -7.02 -13.23
C ASN A 49 -3.08 -5.96 -14.33
N ARG A 50 -3.20 -4.68 -13.96
CA ARG A 50 -3.47 -3.55 -14.85
C ARG A 50 -2.61 -2.35 -14.45
N LEU A 51 -2.27 -1.53 -15.44
CA LEU A 51 -1.52 -0.30 -15.27
C LEU A 51 -2.40 0.79 -14.64
N VAL A 52 -2.66 0.71 -13.34
CA VAL A 52 -3.54 1.63 -12.61
C VAL A 52 -2.78 2.61 -11.71
N PHE A 53 -1.52 2.32 -11.43
CA PHE A 53 -0.68 3.19 -10.63
C PHE A 53 0.01 4.20 -11.52
N ARG A 54 0.22 5.41 -11.01
CA ARG A 54 0.97 6.44 -11.73
C ARG A 54 2.41 6.43 -11.23
N ASP A 55 3.34 6.12 -12.13
CA ASP A 55 4.78 6.23 -11.90
C ASP A 55 5.32 7.41 -12.73
N GLY A 56 6.40 8.06 -12.31
CA GLY A 56 6.87 9.32 -12.89
C GLY A 56 7.05 9.32 -14.42
N ALA A 57 7.19 8.14 -15.04
CA ALA A 57 7.33 7.94 -16.48
C ALA A 57 6.05 7.42 -17.20
N GLY A 58 4.95 7.10 -16.49
CA GLY A 58 3.75 6.53 -17.10
C GLY A 58 2.79 5.85 -16.13
N MET A 59 2.02 4.88 -16.65
CA MET A 59 1.18 4.01 -15.82
C MET A 59 1.95 2.72 -15.49
N SER A 60 1.86 2.26 -14.26
CA SER A 60 2.54 1.11 -13.68
C SER A 60 1.51 0.12 -13.11
N ASP A 61 1.86 -1.15 -13.13
CA ASP A 61 1.12 -2.26 -12.52
C ASP A 61 1.44 -2.44 -11.04
N SER A 62 2.57 -1.93 -10.56
CA SER A 62 2.93 -1.94 -9.14
C SER A 62 3.22 -0.54 -8.58
N GLN A 63 3.03 -0.39 -7.26
CA GLN A 63 3.41 0.80 -6.50
C GLN A 63 3.94 0.41 -5.12
N ASP A 64 5.13 0.91 -4.78
CA ASP A 64 5.70 0.82 -3.44
C ASP A 64 5.51 2.12 -2.68
N THR A 65 5.10 2.02 -1.41
CA THR A 65 4.99 3.14 -0.46
C THR A 65 5.83 2.83 0.77
N ILE A 66 6.69 3.77 1.17
CA ILE A 66 7.44 3.71 2.42
C ILE A 66 7.07 4.92 3.28
N ALA A 67 6.76 4.67 4.55
CA ALA A 67 6.54 5.70 5.54
C ALA A 67 7.32 5.39 6.82
N ILE A 68 7.77 6.44 7.50
CA ILE A 68 8.44 6.34 8.80
C ILE A 68 7.77 7.34 9.73
N ASN A 69 7.37 6.87 10.89
CA ASN A 69 6.77 7.65 11.96
C ASN A 69 7.63 7.55 13.21
N ALA A 70 7.80 8.67 13.92
CA ALA A 70 8.44 8.70 15.22
C ALA A 70 7.54 9.49 16.18
N LEU A 71 7.21 8.88 17.30
CA LEU A 71 6.39 9.46 18.35
C LEU A 71 7.26 9.63 19.60
N VAL A 72 7.33 10.86 20.08
CA VAL A 72 8.01 11.23 21.32
C VAL A 72 6.98 11.81 22.28
N TYR A 73 6.96 11.35 23.52
CA TYR A 73 6.08 11.86 24.58
C TYR A 73 6.89 12.30 25.81
N PHE A 74 6.34 13.19 26.62
CA PHE A 74 6.99 13.83 27.77
C PHE A 74 6.03 13.96 28.95
#